data_AF-A0AAJ0U5Y9-F1
#
_entry.id   AF-A0AAJ0U5Y9-F1
#
_cell.length_a   1.000
_cell.length_b   1.000
_cell.length_c   1.000
_cell.angle_alpha   90.00
_cell.angle_beta   90.00
_cell.angle_gamma   90.00
#
_symmetry.space_group_name_H-M   'P 1'
#
loop_
_entity.id
_entity.type
_entity.pdbx_description
1 polymer ?
#
loop_
_entity_poly.entity_id
_entity_poly.type
_entity_poly.pdbx_seq_one_letter_code
_entity_poly.pdbx_strand_id
1 'polypeptide(L)'
;DNALKYSLSNDDAITTPIERFAYRQAQRYWVERAFQEAKSELGMSDYQVRKWTAWHHHMALVMLSLSFLVKERIQQKGSVPLLSARDIRLLIIAMLLNDPDAVDRRLAQMNIRHEQRRKDIERYDKEHDPDNANDTD
;
A
#
# COMPACT_ATOMS: atom_id res chain seq x y z
N ASP A 1 -12.19 -22.64 9.84
CA ASP A 1 -12.06 -23.03 8.42
C ASP A 1 -10.72 -22.65 7.84
N ASN A 2 -9.70 -23.46 8.11
CA ASN A 2 -8.37 -23.31 7.50
C ASN A 2 -8.43 -23.97 6.10
N ALA A 3 -9.24 -23.37 5.23
CA ALA A 3 -9.62 -23.93 3.95
C ALA A 3 -8.40 -24.01 3.03
N LEU A 4 -8.07 -25.23 2.59
CA LEU A 4 -7.12 -25.47 1.52
C LEU A 4 -7.38 -24.49 0.37
N LYS A 5 -6.37 -23.71 -0.04
CA LYS A 5 -6.48 -22.75 -1.13
C LYS A 5 -5.84 -23.33 -2.38
N TYR A 6 -6.63 -23.52 -3.43
CA TYR A 6 -6.15 -23.97 -4.73
C TYR A 6 -5.84 -22.76 -5.62
N SER A 7 -4.76 -22.84 -6.40
CA SER A 7 -4.39 -21.85 -7.41
C SER A 7 -4.10 -22.57 -8.72
N LEU A 8 -4.68 -22.08 -9.82
CA LEU A 8 -4.50 -22.65 -11.14
C LEU A 8 -3.44 -21.86 -11.90
N SER A 9 -2.60 -22.55 -12.67
CA SER A 9 -1.60 -21.91 -13.52
C SER A 9 -1.50 -22.63 -14.87
N ASN A 10 -1.17 -21.88 -15.90
CA ASN A 10 -0.92 -22.40 -17.25
C ASN A 10 0.55 -22.80 -17.46
N ASP A 11 1.42 -22.54 -16.48
CA ASP A 11 2.83 -22.92 -16.55
C ASP A 11 2.99 -24.43 -16.30
N ASP A 12 3.98 -25.01 -16.97
CA ASP A 12 4.29 -26.43 -16.80
C ASP A 12 4.84 -26.72 -15.39
N ALA A 13 4.22 -27.69 -14.73
CA ALA A 13 4.48 -28.03 -13.34
C ALA A 13 5.81 -28.76 -13.12
N ILE A 14 6.41 -29.31 -14.18
CA ILE A 14 7.68 -30.05 -14.11
C ILE A 14 8.86 -29.08 -14.24
N THR A 15 8.73 -28.08 -15.12
CA THR A 15 9.78 -27.11 -15.41
C THR A 15 9.79 -25.91 -14.46
N THR A 16 8.64 -25.53 -13.88
CA THR A 16 8.52 -24.33 -13.05
C THR A 16 8.66 -24.65 -11.56
N PRO A 17 9.63 -24.05 -10.84
CA PRO A 17 9.77 -24.25 -9.40
C PRO A 17 8.54 -23.81 -8.61
N ILE A 18 8.22 -24.53 -7.53
CA ILE A 18 7.08 -24.22 -6.65
C ILE A 18 7.15 -22.80 -6.06
N GLU A 19 8.36 -22.33 -5.78
CA GLU A 19 8.65 -20.98 -5.29
C GLU A 19 8.15 -19.91 -6.28
N ARG A 20 8.25 -20.16 -7.58
CA ARG A 20 7.78 -19.23 -8.61
C ARG A 20 6.25 -19.19 -8.67
N PHE A 21 5.58 -20.33 -8.46
CA PHE A 21 4.13 -20.34 -8.30
C PHE A 21 3.70 -19.56 -7.05
N ALA A 22 4.34 -19.81 -5.92
CA ALA A 22 4.08 -19.09 -4.67
C ALA A 22 4.30 -17.59 -4.81
N TYR A 23 5.41 -17.18 -5.44
CA TYR A 23 5.73 -15.77 -5.71
C TYR A 23 4.65 -15.07 -6.53
N ARG A 24 4.19 -15.70 -7.63
CA ARG A 24 3.13 -15.14 -8.47
C ARG A 24 1.81 -15.04 -7.73
N GLN A 25 1.45 -16.07 -6.96
CA GLN A 25 0.24 -16.05 -6.15
C GLN A 25 0.29 -14.91 -5.11
N ALA A 26 1.46 -14.67 -4.51
CA ALA A 26 1.67 -13.56 -3.59
C ALA A 26 1.53 -12.19 -4.25
N GLN A 27 1.78 -12.04 -5.57
CA GLN A 27 1.61 -10.76 -6.27
C GLN A 27 0.17 -10.23 -6.25
N ARG A 28 -0.82 -11.12 -6.11
CA ARG A 28 -2.25 -10.74 -6.03
C ARG A 28 -2.51 -9.75 -4.89
N TYR A 29 -1.78 -9.88 -3.78
CA TYR A 29 -1.87 -8.96 -2.65
C TYR A 29 -1.57 -7.51 -3.06
N TRP A 30 -0.52 -7.28 -3.86
CA TRP A 30 -0.14 -5.93 -4.28
C TRP A 30 -1.20 -5.26 -5.16
N VAL A 31 -1.87 -6.04 -6.01
CA VAL A 31 -3.00 -5.57 -6.83
C VAL A 31 -4.16 -5.16 -5.93
N GLU A 32 -4.53 -5.98 -4.96
CA GLU A 32 -5.60 -5.67 -4.01
C GLU A 32 -5.28 -4.42 -3.18
N ARG A 33 -4.05 -4.29 -2.70
CA ARG A 33 -3.57 -3.11 -1.97
C ARG A 33 -3.65 -1.84 -2.81
N ALA A 34 -3.23 -1.91 -4.08
CA ALA A 34 -3.33 -0.79 -5.01
C ALA A 34 -4.78 -0.31 -5.19
N PHE A 35 -5.73 -1.23 -5.35
CA PHE A 35 -7.16 -0.87 -5.43
C PHE A 35 -7.73 -0.35 -4.11
N GLN A 36 -7.30 -0.89 -2.96
CA GLN A 36 -7.71 -0.38 -1.66
C GLN A 36 -7.27 1.08 -1.47
N GLU A 37 -6.03 1.41 -1.84
CA GLU A 37 -5.51 2.79 -1.78
C GLU A 37 -6.22 3.70 -2.79
N ALA A 38 -6.50 3.23 -3.99
CA ALA A 38 -7.25 4.00 -4.98
C ALA A 38 -8.65 4.37 -4.46
N LYS A 39 -9.33 3.44 -3.77
CA LYS A 39 -10.62 3.71 -3.13
C LYS A 39 -10.50 4.68 -1.97
N SER A 40 -9.59 4.45 -1.02
CA SER A 40 -9.54 5.26 0.20
C SER A 40 -8.92 6.65 0.00
N GLU A 41 -7.94 6.77 -0.89
CA GLU A 41 -7.16 8.00 -1.04
C GLU A 41 -7.50 8.80 -2.29
N LEU A 42 -7.87 8.15 -3.40
CA LEU A 42 -7.97 8.77 -4.73
C LEU A 42 -9.42 8.95 -5.23
N GLY A 43 -10.42 8.64 -4.39
CA GLY A 43 -11.83 8.83 -4.74
C GLY A 43 -12.35 7.85 -5.79
N MET A 44 -11.73 6.65 -5.91
CA MET A 44 -12.23 5.61 -6.81
C MET A 44 -13.64 5.13 -6.41
N SER A 45 -13.95 5.12 -5.11
CA SER A 45 -15.28 4.77 -4.57
C SER A 45 -16.28 5.92 -4.59
N ASP A 46 -15.81 7.15 -4.79
CA ASP A 46 -16.61 8.37 -4.59
C ASP A 46 -17.21 8.90 -5.90
N TYR A 47 -17.09 8.14 -6.99
CA TYR A 47 -17.62 8.48 -8.29
C TYR A 47 -19.14 8.28 -8.36
N GLN A 48 -19.89 9.34 -8.69
CA GLN A 48 -21.37 9.32 -8.67
C GLN A 48 -22.02 9.50 -10.04
N VAL A 49 -21.26 9.86 -11.08
CA VAL A 49 -21.81 10.15 -12.41
C VAL A 49 -22.14 8.84 -13.14
N ARG A 50 -23.21 8.80 -13.95
CA ARG A 50 -23.69 7.58 -14.63
C ARG A 50 -23.44 7.56 -16.14
N LYS A 51 -22.40 8.27 -16.60
CA LYS A 51 -22.00 8.31 -18.01
C LYS A 51 -20.73 7.49 -18.21
N TRP A 52 -20.74 6.59 -19.19
CA TRP A 52 -19.61 5.71 -19.51
C TRP A 52 -18.29 6.48 -19.75
N THR A 53 -18.34 7.50 -20.60
CA THR A 53 -17.16 8.33 -20.91
C THR A 53 -16.62 9.05 -19.68
N ALA A 54 -17.51 9.59 -18.84
CA ALA A 54 -17.11 10.25 -17.60
C ALA A 54 -16.45 9.27 -16.62
N TRP A 55 -16.95 8.03 -16.55
CA TRP A 55 -16.38 6.99 -15.70
C TRP A 55 -14.98 6.61 -16.17
N HIS A 56 -14.79 6.46 -17.47
CA HIS A 56 -13.48 6.18 -18.06
C HIS A 56 -12.46 7.27 -17.76
N HIS A 57 -12.82 8.54 -17.94
CA HIS A 57 -11.93 9.65 -17.60
C HIS A 57 -11.57 9.67 -16.12
N HIS A 58 -12.55 9.44 -15.24
CA HIS A 58 -12.30 9.36 -13.80
C HIS A 58 -11.34 8.22 -13.45
N MET A 59 -11.57 7.01 -13.98
CA MET A 59 -10.68 5.86 -13.76
C MET A 59 -9.26 6.13 -14.29
N ALA A 60 -9.13 6.76 -15.46
CA ALA A 60 -7.82 7.12 -16.00
C ALA A 60 -7.06 8.09 -15.07
N LEU A 61 -7.73 9.10 -14.52
CA LEU A 61 -7.13 10.05 -13.57
C LEU A 61 -6.76 9.38 -12.24
N VAL A 62 -7.59 8.46 -11.74
CA VAL A 62 -7.28 7.66 -10.55
C VAL A 62 -6.03 6.81 -10.78
N MET A 63 -5.93 6.12 -11.92
CA MET A 63 -4.76 5.28 -12.24
C MET A 63 -3.50 6.11 -12.41
N LEU A 64 -3.58 7.28 -13.04
CA LEU A 64 -2.47 8.22 -13.16
C LEU A 64 -2.00 8.70 -11.77
N SER A 65 -2.94 9.09 -10.91
CA SER A 65 -2.65 9.53 -9.54
C SER A 65 -2.00 8.42 -8.72
N LEU A 66 -2.48 7.17 -8.87
CA LEU A 66 -1.90 6.01 -8.20
C LEU A 66 -0.46 5.74 -8.66
N SER A 67 -0.19 5.82 -9.96
CA SER A 67 1.15 5.69 -10.52
C SER A 67 2.10 6.75 -9.94
N PHE A 68 1.64 7.99 -9.83
CA PHE A 68 2.38 9.07 -9.18
C PHE A 68 2.67 8.75 -7.70
N LEU A 69 1.67 8.34 -6.91
CA LEU A 69 1.87 8.01 -5.49
C LEU A 69 2.85 6.85 -5.26
N VAL A 70 2.85 5.85 -6.15
CA VAL A 70 3.81 4.74 -6.09
C VAL A 70 5.21 5.21 -6.43
N LYS A 71 5.36 6.06 -7.46
CA LYS A 71 6.65 6.66 -7.83
C LYS A 71 7.25 7.46 -6.68
N GLU A 72 6.47 8.33 -6.05
CA GLU A 72 6.94 9.13 -4.90
C GLU A 72 7.35 8.24 -3.71
N ARG A 73 6.59 7.17 -3.41
CA ARG A 73 6.98 6.22 -2.36
C ARG A 73 8.30 5.52 -2.65
N ILE A 74 8.52 5.10 -3.90
CA ILE A 74 9.77 4.46 -4.30
C ILE A 74 10.94 5.44 -4.16
N GLN A 75 10.78 6.69 -4.60
CA GLN A 75 11.81 7.71 -4.51
C GLN A 75 12.16 8.06 -3.07
N GLN A 76 11.16 8.15 -2.19
CA GLN A 76 11.36 8.55 -0.79
C GLN A 76 11.67 7.39 0.15
N LYS A 77 11.76 6.15 -0.36
CA LYS A 77 11.96 4.94 0.46
C LYS A 77 13.20 5.01 1.36
N GLY A 78 14.27 5.69 0.91
CA GLY A 78 15.50 5.84 1.69
C GLY A 78 15.40 6.84 2.83
N SER A 79 14.59 7.89 2.68
CA SER A 79 14.45 8.97 3.68
C SER A 79 13.28 8.71 4.63
N VAL A 80 12.16 8.23 4.09
CA VAL A 80 10.90 8.02 4.83
C VAL A 80 10.33 6.64 4.47
N PRO A 81 10.83 5.55 5.09
CA PRO A 81 10.50 4.18 4.69
C PRO A 81 9.02 3.80 4.91
N LEU A 82 8.33 4.46 5.84
CA LEU A 82 6.92 4.19 6.17
C LEU A 82 5.94 5.14 5.44
N LEU A 83 6.39 5.87 4.42
CA LEU A 83 5.55 6.83 3.70
C LEU A 83 4.30 6.16 3.10
N SER A 84 3.11 6.65 3.48
CA SER A 84 1.84 6.13 2.99
C SER A 84 1.23 7.02 1.89
N ALA A 85 0.35 6.43 1.06
CA ALA A 85 -0.43 7.17 0.06
C ALA A 85 -1.16 8.39 0.67
N ARG A 86 -1.71 8.22 1.87
CA ARG A 86 -2.38 9.28 2.64
C ARG A 86 -1.47 10.44 2.97
N ASP A 87 -0.22 10.16 3.35
CA ASP A 87 0.75 11.19 3.73
C ASP A 87 1.06 12.09 2.54
N ILE A 88 1.36 11.48 1.40
CA ILE A 88 1.65 12.19 0.15
C ILE A 88 0.46 13.04 -0.28
N ARG A 89 -0.75 12.48 -0.26
CA ARG A 89 -1.98 13.22 -0.59
C ARG A 89 -2.16 14.45 0.30
N LEU A 90 -2.05 14.29 1.63
CA LEU A 90 -2.25 15.39 2.57
C LEU A 90 -1.16 16.47 2.46
N LEU A 91 0.09 16.06 2.20
CA LEU A 91 1.19 17.00 1.97
C LEU A 91 0.99 17.79 0.67
N ILE A 92 0.61 17.13 -0.42
CA ILE A 92 0.31 17.81 -1.69
C ILE A 92 -0.83 18.82 -1.52
N ILE A 93 -1.91 18.44 -0.81
CA ILE A 93 -3.01 19.37 -0.53
C ILE A 93 -2.50 20.59 0.26
N ALA A 94 -1.70 20.38 1.30
CA ALA A 94 -1.14 21.47 2.11
C ALA A 94 -0.22 22.39 1.29
N MET A 95 0.63 21.81 0.42
CA MET A 95 1.53 22.54 -0.48
C MET A 95 0.75 23.35 -1.52
N LEU A 96 -0.28 22.76 -2.13
CA LEU A 96 -1.11 23.43 -3.15
C LEU A 96 -1.91 24.60 -2.57
N LEU A 97 -2.33 24.51 -1.31
CA LEU A 97 -3.01 25.59 -0.61
C LEU A 97 -2.06 26.70 -0.12
N ASN A 98 -0.74 26.51 -0.28
CA ASN A 98 0.31 27.45 0.12
C ASN A 98 0.18 27.92 1.58
N ASP A 99 -0.20 27.00 2.48
CA ASP A 99 -0.27 27.20 3.94
C ASP A 99 0.94 26.48 4.59
N PRO A 100 2.03 27.22 4.93
CA PRO A 100 3.22 26.63 5.52
C PRO A 100 2.93 25.91 6.84
N ASP A 101 2.06 26.50 7.68
CA ASP A 101 1.71 25.90 8.96
C ASP A 101 0.93 24.60 8.77
N ALA A 102 0.15 24.47 7.70
CA ALA A 102 -0.51 23.21 7.36
C ALA A 102 0.51 22.12 7.02
N VAL A 103 1.55 22.43 6.27
CA VAL A 103 2.59 21.45 5.92
C VAL A 103 3.26 20.93 7.18
N ASP A 104 3.69 21.82 8.08
CA ASP A 104 4.34 21.43 9.33
C ASP A 104 3.44 20.59 10.23
N ARG A 105 2.16 20.97 10.37
CA ARG A 105 1.16 20.17 11.09
C ARG A 105 1.01 18.78 10.48
N ARG A 106 0.99 18.66 9.15
CA ARG A 106 0.89 17.35 8.47
C ARG A 106 2.14 16.51 8.66
N LEU A 107 3.33 17.10 8.61
CA LEU A 107 4.58 16.40 8.89
C LEU A 107 4.64 15.90 10.34
N ALA A 108 4.27 16.73 11.32
CA ALA A 108 4.19 16.31 12.72
C ALA A 108 3.21 15.14 12.91
N GLN A 109 2.01 15.25 12.32
CA GLN A 109 0.99 14.20 12.40
C GLN A 109 1.39 12.92 11.63
N MET A 110 2.19 13.05 10.58
CA MET A 110 2.80 11.93 9.87
C MET A 110 3.80 11.20 10.77
N ASN A 111 4.73 11.93 11.39
CA ASN A 111 5.78 11.35 12.24
C ASN A 111 5.19 10.57 13.42
N ILE A 112 4.15 11.09 14.07
CA ILE A 112 3.45 10.38 15.15
C ILE A 112 2.90 9.03 14.66
N ARG A 113 2.26 8.99 13.49
CA ARG A 113 1.74 7.74 12.93
C ARG A 113 2.82 6.79 12.44
N HIS A 114 3.96 7.31 12.00
CA HIS A 114 5.11 6.50 11.60
C HIS A 114 5.72 5.84 12.82
N GLU A 115 5.86 6.56 13.92
CA GLU A 115 6.32 6.02 15.20
C GLU A 115 5.40 4.90 15.73
N GLN A 116 4.09 5.11 15.69
CA GLN A 116 3.11 4.09 16.09
C GLN A 116 3.24 2.82 15.22
N ARG A 117 3.26 2.98 13.90
CA ARG A 117 3.41 1.83 12.98
C ARG A 117 4.75 1.13 13.16
N ARG A 118 5.82 1.85 13.46
CA ARG A 118 7.14 1.24 13.72
C ARG A 118 7.08 0.35 14.96
N LYS A 119 6.49 0.83 16.05
CA LYS A 119 6.28 0.05 17.28
C LYS A 119 5.42 -1.19 17.03
N ASP A 120 4.36 -1.07 16.23
CA ASP A 120 3.50 -2.20 15.89
C ASP A 120 4.25 -3.27 15.08
N ILE A 121 5.11 -2.85 14.13
CA ILE A 121 5.97 -3.75 13.36
C ILE A 121 7.00 -4.44 14.27
N GLU A 122 7.74 -3.66 15.07
CA GLU A 122 8.73 -4.19 16.02
C GLU A 122 8.11 -5.21 16.99
N ARG A 123 6.88 -4.95 17.45
CA ARG A 123 6.12 -5.88 18.29
C ARG A 123 5.77 -7.17 17.53
N TYR A 124 5.24 -7.05 16.31
CA TYR A 124 4.88 -8.21 15.50
C TYR A 124 6.10 -9.10 15.21
N ASP A 125 7.23 -8.48 14.84
CA ASP A 125 8.49 -9.17 14.55
C ASP A 125 8.99 -9.90 15.80
N LYS A 126 8.91 -9.29 16.99
CA LYS A 126 9.29 -9.92 18.27
C LYS A 126 8.40 -11.11 18.66
N GLU A 127 7.10 -11.03 18.40
CA GLU A 127 6.14 -12.11 18.68
C GLU A 127 6.33 -13.32 17.74
N HIS A 128 6.88 -13.10 16.54
CA HIS A 128 7.07 -14.13 15.51
C HIS A 128 8.55 -14.46 15.24
N ASP A 129 9.43 -14.02 16.13
CA ASP A 129 10.86 -14.32 16.07
C ASP A 129 11.09 -15.80 16.38
N PRO A 130 11.61 -16.61 15.43
CA PRO A 130 11.85 -18.03 15.63
C PRO A 130 12.84 -18.33 16.75
N ASP A 131 13.72 -17.38 17.10
CA ASP A 131 14.73 -17.57 18.14
C ASP A 131 14.19 -17.34 19.57
N ASN A 132 13.09 -16.60 19.71
CA ASN A 132 12.43 -16.31 21.00
C ASN A 132 11.53 -17.49 21.48
N ALA A 133 11.27 -18.49 20.62
CA ALA A 133 10.49 -19.68 20.97
C ALA A 133 11.27 -20.73 21.77
N ASN A 134 12.60 -20.57 21.93
CA ASN A 134 13.46 -21.53 22.63
C ASN A 134 13.76 -21.16 24.11
N ASP A 135 13.23 -20.04 24.62
CA ASP A 135 13.49 -19.56 26.00
C ASP A 135 12.33 -19.87 26.98
N THR A 136 11.32 -20.63 26.54
CA THR A 136 10.23 -21.13 27.39
C THR A 136 10.13 -22.65 27.29
N ASP A 137 11.08 -23.35 27.90
CA ASP A 137 10.99 -24.75 28.34
C ASP A 137 11.54 -24.89 29.77
#